data_AF-A0A7C5QMY8-F1
#
_entry.id   AF-A0A7C5QMY8-F1
#
_cell.length_a   1.000
_cell.length_b   1.000
_cell.length_c   1.000
_cell.angle_alpha   90.00
_cell.angle_beta   90.00
_cell.angle_gamma   90.00
#
_symmetry.space_group_name_H-M   'P 1'
#
loop_
_entity.id
_entity.type
_entity.pdbx_description
1 polymer ?
#
loop_
_entity_poly.entity_id
_entity_poly.type
_entity_poly.pdbx_seq_one_letter_code
_entity_poly.pdbx_strand_id
1 'polypeptide(L)'
;MTTRYECQRCGACCRWSGQVKVSAAEIDAMAAHLGMSVSAFIEQYTRLRPDRRGLMLADKPNGECALLEGVDCRVHPVKPQQCRTFPNEWNVPQFAEHCRAVKSQSPENDVPQTRSEN
;
A
#
# COMPACT_ATOMS: atom_id res chain seq x y z
N MET A 1 -10.07 8.46 -19.90
CA MET A 1 -8.68 8.68 -19.42
C MET A 1 -8.64 8.44 -17.91
N THR A 2 -8.04 7.36 -17.46
CA THR A 2 -7.89 7.09 -16.01
C THR A 2 -6.56 7.69 -15.56
N THR A 3 -6.61 8.71 -14.71
CA THR A 3 -5.41 9.28 -14.09
C THR A 3 -4.74 8.21 -13.23
N ARG A 4 -3.48 7.91 -13.52
CA ARG A 4 -2.66 6.96 -12.75
C ARG A 4 -1.57 7.70 -11.99
N TYR A 5 -1.19 7.16 -10.83
CA TYR A 5 -0.18 7.71 -9.94
C TYR A 5 0.97 6.72 -9.76
N GLU A 6 2.20 7.22 -9.86
CA GLU A 6 3.42 6.46 -9.67
C GLU A 6 3.95 6.63 -8.25
N CYS A 7 4.08 5.52 -7.52
CA CYS A 7 4.57 5.50 -6.15
C CYS A 7 6.06 5.88 -6.08
N GLN A 8 6.36 6.97 -5.38
CA GLN A 8 7.74 7.48 -5.24
C GLN A 8 8.54 6.80 -4.11
N ARG A 9 8.05 5.67 -3.56
CA ARG A 9 8.66 4.93 -2.43
C ARG A 9 9.08 5.81 -1.24
N CYS A 10 8.34 6.90 -1.02
CA CYS A 10 8.77 7.97 -0.13
C CYS A 10 8.35 7.77 1.34
N GLY A 11 7.64 6.69 1.66
CA GLY A 11 7.12 6.37 2.99
C GLY A 11 5.95 7.25 3.47
N ALA A 12 5.53 8.27 2.71
CA ALA A 12 4.54 9.25 3.19
C ALA A 12 3.19 8.62 3.54
N CYS A 13 2.71 7.63 2.76
CA CYS A 13 1.48 6.88 3.06
C CYS A 13 1.56 6.02 4.33
N CYS A 14 2.76 5.77 4.85
CA CYS A 14 2.98 4.99 6.06
C CYS A 14 3.12 5.87 7.31
N ARG A 15 3.09 7.21 7.19
CA ARG A 15 3.38 8.14 8.31
C ARG A 15 2.15 8.78 8.97
N TRP A 16 0.97 8.31 8.61
CA TRP A 16 -0.29 8.74 9.21
C TRP A 16 -1.15 7.52 9.44
N SER A 17 -2.07 7.61 10.40
CA SER A 17 -2.89 6.47 10.81
C SER A 17 -3.79 6.04 9.64
N GLY A 18 -3.45 4.89 9.07
CA GLY A 18 -4.19 4.26 7.98
C GLY A 18 -5.08 3.12 8.49
N GLN A 19 -6.10 2.75 7.73
CA GLN A 19 -6.92 1.57 7.99
C GLN A 19 -6.59 0.41 7.05
N VAL A 20 -5.34 -0.09 7.15
CA VAL A 20 -4.86 -1.20 6.31
C VAL A 20 -5.34 -2.53 6.89
N LYS A 21 -6.46 -3.02 6.37
CA LYS A 21 -7.01 -4.34 6.63
C LYS A 21 -6.06 -5.40 6.12
N VAL A 22 -5.98 -6.50 6.86
CA VAL A 22 -5.15 -7.65 6.51
C VAL A 22 -5.97 -8.93 6.60
N SER A 23 -5.79 -9.80 5.62
CA SER A 23 -6.32 -11.17 5.59
C SER A 23 -5.35 -12.13 6.27
N ALA A 24 -5.82 -13.35 6.57
CA ALA A 24 -4.98 -14.41 7.12
C ALA A 24 -3.78 -14.73 6.19
N ALA A 25 -4.03 -14.84 4.88
CA ALA A 25 -2.97 -15.14 3.92
C ALA A 25 -1.89 -14.03 3.84
N GLU A 26 -2.29 -12.75 3.97
CA GLU A 26 -1.33 -11.64 4.03
C GLU A 26 -0.53 -11.67 5.33
N ILE A 27 -1.17 -11.99 6.46
CA ILE A 27 -0.49 -12.17 7.75
C ILE A 27 0.54 -13.29 7.64
N ASP A 28 0.17 -14.45 7.09
CA ASP A 28 1.06 -15.59 6.93
C ASP A 28 2.28 -15.23 6.08
N ALA A 29 2.06 -14.56 4.94
CA ALA A 29 3.12 -14.13 4.04
C ALA A 29 4.07 -13.10 4.70
N MET A 30 3.53 -12.12 5.42
CA MET A 30 4.32 -11.11 6.11
C MET A 30 5.11 -11.71 7.29
N ALA A 31 4.50 -12.59 8.08
CA ALA A 31 5.17 -13.27 9.19
C ALA A 31 6.32 -14.15 8.70
N ALA A 32 6.08 -14.95 7.65
CA ALA A 32 7.12 -15.76 7.01
C ALA A 32 8.26 -14.91 6.45
N HIS A 33 7.95 -13.79 5.79
CA HIS A 33 8.96 -12.87 5.27
C HIS A 33 9.83 -12.23 6.37
N LEU A 34 9.25 -11.95 7.54
CA LEU A 34 9.96 -11.43 8.70
C LEU A 34 10.67 -12.51 9.53
N GLY A 35 10.54 -13.79 9.16
CA GLY A 35 11.16 -14.91 9.88
C GLY A 35 10.58 -15.13 11.28
N MET A 36 9.29 -14.85 11.49
CA MET A 36 8.63 -14.99 12.78
C MET A 36 7.33 -15.80 12.69
N SER A 37 6.79 -16.20 13.85
CA SER A 37 5.52 -16.90 13.91
C SER A 37 4.35 -15.96 13.60
N VAL A 38 3.26 -16.54 13.07
CA VAL A 38 2.00 -15.82 12.82
C VAL A 38 1.45 -15.18 14.08
N SER A 39 1.48 -15.90 15.22
CA SER A 39 1.03 -15.37 16.51
C SER A 39 1.84 -14.14 16.95
N ALA A 40 3.17 -14.18 16.83
CA ALA A 40 4.03 -13.04 17.15
C ALA A 40 3.76 -11.87 16.20
N PHE A 41 3.52 -12.13 14.91
CA PHE A 41 3.17 -11.09 13.96
C PHE A 41 1.84 -10.40 14.31
N ILE A 42 0.81 -11.19 14.62
CA ILE A 42 -0.51 -10.67 15.03
C ILE A 42 -0.37 -9.78 16.25
N GLU A 43 0.36 -10.23 17.27
CA GLU A 43 0.58 -9.48 18.51
C GLU A 43 1.35 -8.17 18.29
N GLN A 44 2.40 -8.20 17.48
CA GLN A 44 3.30 -7.05 17.32
C GLN A 44 2.86 -6.03 16.25
N TYR A 45 2.25 -6.51 15.16
CA TYR A 45 2.03 -5.68 13.96
C TYR A 45 0.57 -5.53 13.58
N THR A 46 -0.37 -6.08 14.35
CA THR A 46 -1.80 -5.95 14.06
C THR A 46 -2.60 -5.43 15.25
N ARG A 47 -3.78 -4.92 14.96
CA ARG A 47 -4.80 -4.52 15.94
C ARG A 47 -6.19 -4.88 15.41
N LEU A 48 -7.15 -4.99 16.33
CA LEU A 48 -8.55 -5.17 15.94
C LEU A 48 -9.04 -3.94 15.17
N ARG A 49 -9.79 -4.21 14.10
CA ARG A 49 -10.53 -3.16 13.39
C ARG A 49 -11.59 -2.54 14.30
N PRO A 50 -11.97 -1.26 14.09
CA PRO A 50 -13.03 -0.62 14.86
C PRO A 50 -14.36 -1.38 14.83
N ASP A 51 -14.69 -1.99 13.70
CA ASP A 51 -15.90 -2.81 13.55
C ASP A 51 -15.76 -4.24 14.08
N ARG A 52 -14.60 -4.59 14.65
CA ARG A 52 -14.25 -5.90 15.22
C ARG A 52 -14.43 -7.09 14.26
N ARG A 53 -14.52 -6.86 12.94
CA ARG A 53 -14.68 -7.91 11.91
C ARG A 53 -13.34 -8.35 11.29
N GLY A 54 -12.26 -8.27 12.06
CA GLY A 54 -10.94 -8.72 11.63
C GLY A 54 -9.81 -7.81 12.10
N LEU A 55 -8.64 -8.03 11.52
CA LEU A 55 -7.40 -7.35 11.88
C LEU A 55 -7.04 -6.28 10.85
N MET A 56 -6.27 -5.31 11.31
CA MET A 56 -5.60 -4.30 10.51
C MET A 56 -4.19 -4.07 11.04
N LEU A 57 -3.31 -3.48 10.24
CA LEU A 57 -1.97 -3.14 10.71
C LEU A 57 -2.02 -2.17 11.90
N ALA A 58 -1.13 -2.40 12.85
CA ALA A 58 -0.95 -1.53 14.00
C ALA A 58 -0.17 -0.27 13.61
N ASP A 59 -0.37 0.77 14.42
CA ASP A 59 0.36 2.03 14.35
C ASP A 59 1.35 2.10 15.51
N LYS A 60 2.52 2.69 15.29
CA LYS A 60 3.46 3.11 16.33
C LYS A 60 2.84 4.23 17.18
N PRO A 61 3.40 4.55 18.36
CA PRO A 61 2.91 5.65 19.19
C PRO A 61 2.86 7.03 18.49
N ASN A 62 3.72 7.26 17.49
CA ASN A 62 3.74 8.49 16.68
C ASN A 62 2.75 8.47 15.50
N GLY A 63 1.92 7.44 15.37
CA GLY A 63 0.91 7.31 14.31
C GLY A 63 1.43 6.75 12.98
N GLU A 64 2.71 6.40 12.89
CA GLU A 64 3.28 5.72 11.71
C GLU A 64 2.91 4.23 11.70
N CYS A 65 2.87 3.60 10.53
CA CYS A 65 2.69 2.16 10.42
C CYS A 65 3.79 1.40 11.19
N ALA A 66 3.42 0.37 11.94
CA ALA A 66 4.35 -0.47 12.71
C ALA A 66 5.43 -1.17 11.86
N LEU A 67 5.21 -1.30 10.54
CA LEU A 67 6.14 -1.96 9.60
C LEU A 67 7.04 -0.96 8.85
N LEU A 68 6.96 0.35 9.14
CA LEU A 68 7.85 1.37 8.59
C LEU A 68 9.16 1.42 9.39
N GLU A 69 10.31 1.36 8.71
CA GLU A 69 11.64 1.54 9.30
C GLU A 69 12.40 2.62 8.51
N GLY A 70 12.69 3.76 9.14
CA GLY A 70 13.13 4.95 8.42
C GLY A 70 12.13 5.37 7.33
N VAL A 71 12.47 5.12 6.06
CA VAL A 71 11.59 5.32 4.88
C VAL A 71 11.12 4.01 4.24
N ASP A 72 11.67 2.88 4.68
CA ASP A 72 11.47 1.59 4.07
C ASP A 72 10.36 0.78 4.74
N CYS A 73 9.63 0.04 3.93
CA CYS A 73 8.62 -0.90 4.42
C CYS A 73 9.28 -2.26 4.62
N ARG A 74 9.30 -2.76 5.86
CA ARG A 74 9.95 -4.04 6.21
C ARG A 74 9.37 -5.26 5.48
N VAL A 75 8.15 -5.14 4.96
CA VAL A 75 7.45 -6.19 4.22
C VAL A 75 7.21 -5.80 2.76
N HIS A 76 8.04 -4.91 2.18
CA HIS A 76 7.81 -4.37 0.84
C HIS A 76 7.46 -5.42 -0.24
N PRO A 77 8.15 -6.57 -0.33
CA PRO A 77 7.86 -7.59 -1.35
C PRO A 77 6.52 -8.31 -1.15
N VAL A 78 6.02 -8.36 0.09
CA VAL A 78 4.80 -9.08 0.49
C VAL A 78 3.76 -8.16 1.12
N LYS A 79 3.74 -6.89 0.68
CA LYS A 79 2.80 -5.89 1.17
C LYS A 79 1.35 -6.37 1.04
N PRO A 80 0.47 -6.00 1.99
CA PRO A 80 -0.94 -6.27 1.84
C PRO A 80 -1.50 -5.51 0.62
N GLN A 81 -2.58 -6.04 0.06
CA GLN A 81 -3.18 -5.61 -1.19
C GLN A 81 -3.50 -4.12 -1.19
N GLN A 82 -4.07 -3.60 -0.09
CA GLN A 82 -4.37 -2.18 0.04
C GLN A 82 -3.12 -1.30 -0.06
N CYS A 83 -2.00 -1.71 0.55
CA CYS A 83 -0.72 -0.99 0.42
C CYS A 83 -0.13 -1.11 -0.98
N ARG A 84 -0.31 -2.25 -1.65
CA ARG A 84 0.23 -2.52 -2.99
C ARG A 84 -0.47 -1.69 -4.06
N THR A 85 -1.78 -1.51 -3.94
CA THR A 85 -2.59 -0.86 -4.98
C THR A 85 -2.88 0.61 -4.73
N PHE A 86 -2.43 1.14 -3.59
CA PHE A 86 -2.54 2.56 -3.26
C PHE A 86 -1.63 3.43 -4.14
N PRO A 87 -2.11 4.59 -4.65
CA PRO A 87 -3.46 5.15 -4.49
C PRO A 87 -4.42 4.86 -5.66
N ASN A 88 -4.07 3.94 -6.57
CA ASN A 88 -4.75 3.77 -7.85
C ASN A 88 -6.04 2.92 -7.76
N GLU A 89 -6.00 1.76 -7.10
CA GLU A 89 -7.19 0.88 -6.98
C GLU A 89 -7.84 0.99 -5.60
N TRP A 90 -7.05 1.36 -4.58
CA TRP A 90 -7.54 1.65 -3.25
C TRP A 90 -6.98 3.00 -2.80
N ASN A 91 -7.83 3.85 -2.27
CA ASN A 91 -7.43 5.12 -1.67
C ASN A 91 -8.39 5.50 -0.53
N VAL A 92 -8.03 6.57 0.14
CA VAL A 92 -8.88 7.25 1.11
C VAL A 92 -9.17 8.66 0.58
N PRO A 93 -10.26 9.30 1.05
CA PRO A 93 -10.49 10.72 0.80
C PRO A 93 -9.24 11.55 1.12
N GLN A 94 -8.96 12.57 0.30
CA GLN A 94 -7.82 13.48 0.47
C GLN A 94 -6.44 12.80 0.47
N PHE A 95 -6.30 11.57 -0.06
CA PHE A 95 -5.00 10.89 -0.09
C PHE A 95 -3.87 11.72 -0.72
N ALA A 96 -4.18 12.59 -1.68
CA ALA A 96 -3.21 13.40 -2.41
C ALA A 96 -2.52 14.47 -1.52
N GLU A 97 -3.12 14.81 -0.37
CA GLU A 97 -2.50 15.70 0.63
C GLU A 97 -1.40 14.99 1.42
N HIS A 98 -1.48 13.66 1.52
CA HIS A 98 -0.54 12.84 2.30
C HIS A 98 0.39 12.00 1.44
N CYS A 99 -0.02 11.62 0.23
CA CYS A 99 0.74 10.79 -0.69
C CYS A 99 1.50 11.65 -1.69
N ARG A 100 2.82 11.48 -1.76
CA ARG A 100 3.67 12.14 -2.78
C ARG A 100 3.74 11.39 -4.11
N ALA A 101 2.73 10.58 -4.45
CA ALA A 101 2.73 9.88 -5.74
C ALA A 101 2.55 10.87 -6.89
N VAL A 102 3.32 10.69 -7.96
CA VAL A 102 3.31 11.61 -9.11
C VAL A 102 2.30 11.13 -10.13
N LYS A 103 1.48 12.03 -10.69
CA LYS A 103 0.56 11.69 -11.78
C LYS A 103 1.38 11.26 -13.00
N SER A 104 1.22 10.02 -13.45
CA SER A 104 1.83 9.56 -14.70
C SER A 104 1.02 10.11 -15.87
N GLN A 105 1.62 10.98 -16.67
CA GLN A 105 1.11 11.28 -17.99
C GLN A 105 1.48 10.10 -18.89
N SER A 106 0.55 9.19 -19.17
CA SER A 106 0.75 8.29 -20.30
C SER A 106 0.56 9.14 -21.56
N PRO A 107 1.53 9.21 -22.50
CA PRO A 107 1.21 9.69 -23.83
C PRO A 107 0.14 8.76 -24.40
N GLU A 108 -0.97 9.35 -24.83
CA GLU A 108 -1.98 8.67 -25.63
C GLU A 108 -1.24 8.06 -26.83
N ASN A 109 -1.30 6.73 -26.97
CA ASN A 109 -0.59 6.05 -28.05
C ASN A 109 -1.04 6.64 -29.39
N ASP A 110 -0.14 7.35 -30.06
CA ASP A 110 -0.18 7.56 -31.50
C ASP A 110 -0.22 6.17 -32.15
N VAL A 111 -1.41 5.73 -32.52
CA VAL A 111 -1.58 4.61 -33.44
C VAL A 111 -0.98 5.09 -34.76
N PRO A 112 0.10 4.47 -35.30
CA PRO A 112 0.54 4.80 -36.64
C PRO A 112 -0.60 4.38 -37.57
N GLN A 113 -1.27 5.36 -38.18
CA GLN A 113 -2.13 5.09 -39.32
C GLN A 113 -1.23 4.52 -40.42
N THR A 114 -1.27 3.20 -40.58
CA THR A 114 -0.71 2.55 -41.74
C THR A 114 -1.45 3.10 -42.96
N ARG A 115 -0.76 3.97 -43.72
CA ARG A 115 -1.17 4.36 -45.07
C ARG A 115 -1.18 3.08 -45.89
N SER A 116 -2.36 2.50 -46.10
CA SER A 116 -2.57 1.61 -47.22
C SER A 116 -2.76 2.51 -48.43
N GLU A 117 -1.68 2.61 -49.20
CA GLU A 117 -1.72 3.03 -50.59
C GLU A 117 -2.76 2.16 -51.32
N ASN A 118 -3.66 2.80 -52.05
CA ASN A 118 -4.41 2.22 -53.16
C ASN A 118 -4.73 3.34 -54.14
#